data_AF-A0A8H4UZT4-F1
#
_entry.id   AF-A0A8H4UZT4-F1
#
_cell.length_a   1.000
_cell.length_b   1.000
_cell.length_c   1.000
_cell.angle_alpha   90.00
_cell.angle_beta   90.00
_cell.angle_gamma   90.00
#
_symmetry.space_group_name_H-M   'P 1'
#
loop_
_entity.id
_entity.type
_entity.pdbx_description
1 polymer ?
#
loop_
_entity_poly.entity_id
_entity_poly.type
_entity_poly.pdbx_seq_one_letter_code
_entity_poly.pdbx_strand_id
1 'polypeptide(L)'
;MVTQWQNLFYEDRYAHTHQKNPDFVKLSEAMGVQAQRCSKPEEVEEKLKWLIESEGPALLEVFTDKKVPVLPMVPAGSALHEFLVYDEAKNKERKALMKKRGVTQMLN
;
A
#
# COMPACT_ATOMS: atom_id res chain seq x y z
N MET A 1 3.92 5.88 1.11
CA MET A 1 4.30 7.18 1.70
C MET A 1 4.85 8.16 0.66
N VAL A 2 6.08 8.01 0.15
CA VAL A 2 6.66 8.96 -0.83
C VAL A 2 5.80 9.10 -2.10
N THR A 3 5.20 8.01 -2.57
CA THR A 3 4.27 8.00 -3.70
C THR A 3 3.02 8.86 -3.47
N GLN A 4 2.54 9.00 -2.22
CA GLN A 4 1.41 9.90 -1.90
C GLN A 4 1.82 11.36 -2.06
N TRP A 5 3.03 11.73 -1.63
CA TRP A 5 3.57 13.07 -1.84
C TRP A 5 3.82 13.38 -3.32
N GLN A 6 4.36 12.41 -4.06
CA GLN A 6 4.54 12.53 -5.51
C GLN A 6 3.21 12.69 -6.25
N ASN A 7 2.14 12.07 -5.75
CA ASN A 7 0.79 12.34 -6.23
C ASN A 7 0.39 13.78 -5.91
N LEU A 8 0.39 14.17 -4.64
CA LEU A 8 -0.17 15.44 -4.19
C LEU A 8 0.56 16.66 -4.76
N PHE A 9 1.88 16.62 -4.88
CA PHE A 9 2.70 17.81 -5.15
C PHE A 9 3.57 17.73 -6.42
N TYR A 10 3.68 16.55 -7.04
CA TYR A 10 4.57 16.32 -8.18
C TYR A 10 3.87 15.63 -9.35
N GLU A 11 2.56 15.85 -9.48
CA GLU A 11 1.76 15.42 -10.63
C GLU A 11 1.90 13.93 -11.01
N ASP A 12 2.00 13.04 -10.03
CA ASP A 12 2.17 11.58 -10.25
C ASP A 12 3.52 11.19 -10.89
N ARG A 13 4.55 12.03 -10.78
CA ARG A 13 5.90 11.70 -11.25
C ARG A 13 6.65 10.86 -10.21
N TYR A 14 6.61 9.54 -10.39
CA TYR A 14 7.31 8.60 -9.50
C TYR A 14 8.79 8.49 -9.83
N ALA A 15 9.62 9.23 -9.11
CA ALA A 15 11.08 9.14 -9.23
C ALA A 15 11.63 8.08 -8.25
N HIS A 16 11.94 6.88 -8.77
CA HIS A 16 12.60 5.79 -8.02
C HIS A 16 11.91 5.37 -6.71
N THR A 17 10.58 5.41 -6.67
CA THR A 17 9.77 5.05 -5.49
C THR A 17 9.12 3.67 -5.60
N HIS A 18 9.57 2.85 -6.55
CA HIS A 18 9.13 1.48 -6.75
C HIS A 18 10.35 0.57 -6.87
N GLN A 19 10.59 -0.22 -5.84
CA GLN A 19 11.59 -1.27 -5.81
C GLN A 19 10.98 -2.61 -6.24
N LYS A 20 11.84 -3.51 -6.73
CA LYS A 20 11.46 -4.91 -6.95
C LYS A 20 11.55 -5.65 -5.62
N ASN A 21 10.43 -6.26 -5.20
CA ASN A 21 10.39 -7.08 -3.99
C ASN A 21 10.80 -8.54 -4.30
N PRO A 22 11.42 -9.25 -3.34
CA PRO A 22 11.62 -10.69 -3.42
C PRO A 22 10.30 -11.43 -3.17
N ASP A 23 10.33 -12.76 -3.33
CA ASP A 23 9.27 -13.63 -2.80
C ASP A 23 9.42 -13.73 -1.29
N PHE A 24 8.61 -12.98 -0.53
CA PHE A 24 8.73 -12.89 0.93
C PHE A 24 8.46 -14.21 1.65
N VAL A 25 7.60 -15.07 1.08
CA VAL A 25 7.31 -16.40 1.65
C VAL A 25 8.57 -17.25 1.58
N LYS A 26 9.18 -17.38 0.40
CA LYS A 26 10.42 -18.14 0.22
C LYS A 26 11.59 -17.57 1.01
N LEU A 27 11.68 -16.24 1.10
CA LEU A 27 12.69 -15.57 1.90
C LEU A 27 12.54 -15.92 3.39
N SER A 28 11.32 -15.93 3.90
CA SER A 28 11.03 -16.29 5.29
C SER A 28 11.35 -17.76 5.58
N GLU A 29 10.93 -18.66 4.70
CA GLU A 29 11.22 -20.10 4.81
C GLU A 29 12.72 -20.37 4.84
N ALA A 30 13.50 -19.70 3.99
CA ALA A 30 14.97 -19.79 3.98
C ALA A 30 15.63 -19.33 5.29
N MET A 31 14.95 -18.48 6.06
CA MET A 31 15.39 -17.99 7.37
C MET A 31 14.88 -18.87 8.53
N GLY A 32 14.19 -19.97 8.24
CA GLY A 32 13.58 -20.85 9.26
C GLY A 32 12.33 -20.26 9.91
N VAL A 33 11.67 -19.30 9.27
CA VAL A 33 10.47 -18.61 9.77
C VAL A 33 9.27 -19.03 8.94
N GLN A 34 8.22 -19.55 9.58
CA GLN A 34 6.99 -19.95 8.90
C GLN A 34 6.32 -18.74 8.24
N ALA A 35 5.78 -18.92 7.04
CA ALA A 35 5.18 -17.83 6.30
C ALA A 35 3.91 -18.23 5.55
N GLN A 36 3.00 -17.28 5.43
CA GLN A 36 1.85 -17.38 4.53
C GLN A 36 1.70 -16.10 3.70
N ARG A 37 0.91 -16.21 2.63
CA ARG A 37 0.50 -15.09 1.77
C ARG A 37 -1.02 -14.97 1.81
N CYS A 38 -1.50 -13.73 1.99
CA CYS A 38 -2.90 -13.35 1.87
C CYS A 38 -3.06 -12.53 0.60
N SER A 39 -3.76 -13.08 -0.40
CA SER A 39 -3.90 -12.46 -1.71
C SER A 39 -5.31 -11.96 -2.00
N LYS A 40 -6.29 -12.42 -1.22
CA LYS A 40 -7.70 -12.07 -1.37
C LYS A 40 -8.28 -11.52 -0.07
N PRO A 41 -9.24 -10.57 -0.13
CA PRO A 41 -9.90 -10.03 1.06
C PRO A 41 -10.55 -11.10 1.95
N GLU A 42 -11.18 -12.10 1.35
CA GLU A 42 -11.85 -13.21 2.05
C GLU A 42 -10.89 -14.12 2.85
N GLU A 43 -9.59 -14.07 2.59
CA GLU A 43 -8.58 -14.85 3.31
C GLU A 43 -8.08 -14.12 4.58
N VAL A 44 -8.35 -12.82 4.71
CA VAL A 44 -7.69 -11.95 5.71
C VAL A 44 -7.89 -12.44 7.14
N GLU A 45 -9.12 -12.78 7.51
CA GLU A 45 -9.43 -13.20 8.88
C GLU A 45 -8.73 -14.52 9.26
N GLU A 46 -8.81 -15.53 8.39
CA GLU A 46 -8.15 -16.83 8.57
C GLU A 46 -6.62 -16.65 8.69
N LYS A 47 -6.02 -15.88 7.79
CA LYS A 47 -4.56 -15.68 7.73
C LYS A 47 -4.03 -14.88 8.90
N LEU A 48 -4.77 -13.88 9.37
CA LEU A 48 -4.42 -13.14 10.59
C LEU A 48 -4.52 -14.03 11.82
N LYS A 49 -5.56 -14.88 11.90
CA LYS A 49 -5.70 -15.84 12.99
C LYS A 49 -4.51 -16.80 13.02
N TRP A 50 -4.14 -17.37 11.88
CA TRP A 50 -2.92 -18.19 11.75
C TRP A 50 -1.68 -17.44 12.25
N LEU A 51 -1.47 -16.19 11.83
CA LEU A 51 -0.29 -15.41 12.21
C LEU A 51 -0.22 -15.19 13.73
N ILE A 52 -1.34 -14.89 14.36
CA ILE A 52 -1.43 -14.61 15.81
C ILE A 52 -1.29 -15.88 16.64
N GLU A 53 -1.84 -17.00 16.18
CA GLU A 53 -1.84 -18.28 16.89
C GLU A 53 -0.60 -19.14 16.60
N SER A 54 0.27 -18.71 15.67
CA SER A 54 1.50 -19.42 15.32
C SER A 54 2.47 -19.48 16.49
N GLU A 55 2.99 -20.67 16.78
CA GLU A 55 4.09 -20.82 17.74
C GLU A 55 5.41 -20.37 17.13
N GLY A 56 6.06 -19.39 17.78
CA GLY A 56 7.36 -18.85 17.34
C GLY A 56 7.25 -17.77 16.25
N PRO A 57 8.38 -17.40 15.61
CA PRO A 57 8.39 -16.37 14.59
C PRO A 57 7.55 -16.77 13.37
N ALA A 58 6.73 -15.84 12.87
CA ALA A 58 5.89 -16.03 11.69
C ALA A 58 5.83 -14.75 10.84
N LEU A 59 5.67 -14.92 9.53
CA LEU A 59 5.53 -13.82 8.56
C LEU A 59 4.24 -13.99 7.74
N LEU A 60 3.47 -12.91 7.60
CA LEU A 60 2.33 -12.87 6.68
C LEU A 60 2.54 -11.77 5.65
N GLU A 61 2.66 -12.16 4.37
CA GLU A 61 2.65 -11.22 3.26
C GLU A 61 1.20 -10.92 2.84
N VAL A 62 0.75 -9.69 3.02
CA VAL A 62 -0.60 -9.26 2.65
C VAL A 62 -0.56 -8.37 1.40
N PHE A 63 -1.25 -8.77 0.35
CA PHE A 63 -1.41 -7.96 -0.84
C PHE A 63 -2.48 -6.89 -0.60
N THR A 64 -2.09 -5.62 -0.74
CA THR A 64 -2.97 -4.48 -0.50
C THR A 64 -3.11 -3.61 -1.74
N ASP A 65 -4.15 -2.78 -1.75
CA ASP A 65 -4.38 -1.81 -2.82
C ASP A 65 -3.21 -0.83 -2.94
N LYS A 66 -2.68 -0.71 -4.16
CA LYS A 66 -1.63 0.26 -4.47
C LYS A 66 -2.24 1.67 -4.54
N LYS A 67 -1.42 2.67 -4.22
CA LYS A 67 -1.74 4.11 -4.41
C LYS A 67 -2.95 4.63 -3.62
N VAL A 68 -3.20 4.08 -2.43
CA VAL A 68 -4.20 4.61 -1.49
C VAL A 68 -3.54 5.69 -0.60
N PRO A 69 -4.08 6.91 -0.55
CA PRO A 69 -3.55 7.95 0.36
C PRO A 69 -3.98 7.68 1.80
N VAL A 70 -3.10 8.01 2.76
CA VAL A 70 -3.45 8.06 4.18
C VAL A 70 -4.19 9.38 4.45
N LEU A 71 -5.38 9.29 5.06
CA LEU A 71 -6.25 10.41 5.41
C LEU A 71 -6.87 10.18 6.81
N PRO A 72 -7.17 11.24 7.60
CA PRO A 72 -6.98 12.64 7.26
C PRO A 72 -5.51 13.06 7.24
N MET A 73 -5.17 14.10 6.47
CA MET A 73 -3.80 14.61 6.35
C MET A 73 -3.80 16.14 6.44
N VAL A 74 -2.99 16.70 7.34
CA VAL A 74 -2.69 18.14 7.39
C VAL A 74 -1.49 18.41 6.48
N PRO A 75 -1.64 19.18 5.38
CA PRO A 75 -0.52 19.53 4.51
C PRO A 75 0.53 20.37 5.23
N ALA A 76 1.78 20.32 4.75
CA ALA A 76 2.84 21.17 5.30
C ALA A 76 2.49 22.66 5.13
N GLY A 77 2.60 23.42 6.22
CA GLY A 77 2.24 24.85 6.25
C GLY A 77 0.78 25.14 6.57
N SER A 78 -0.08 24.13 6.71
CA SER A 78 -1.49 24.29 7.12
C SER A 78 -1.65 24.22 8.65
N ALA A 79 -2.70 24.86 9.17
CA ALA A 79 -3.09 24.72 10.58
C ALA A 79 -3.74 23.35 10.84
N LEU A 80 -3.72 22.88 12.09
CA LEU A 80 -4.23 21.53 12.45
C LEU A 80 -5.70 21.29 12.09
N HIS A 81 -6.52 22.34 11.98
CA HIS A 81 -7.93 22.25 11.61
C HIS A 81 -8.17 22.26 10.09
N GLU A 82 -7.13 22.49 9.28
CA GLU A 82 -7.18 22.54 7.81
C GLU A 82 -6.80 21.18 7.20
N PHE A 83 -7.34 20.10 7.76
CA PHE A 83 -7.03 18.73 7.33
C PHE A 83 -7.82 18.35 6.07
N LEU A 84 -7.16 17.59 5.18
CA LEU A 84 -7.79 16.91 4.07
C LEU A 84 -8.51 15.66 4.58
N VAL A 85 -9.79 15.50 4.23
CA VAL A 85 -10.59 14.31 4.54
C VAL A 85 -10.74 13.40 3.32
N TYR A 86 -11.14 12.14 3.57
CA TYR A 86 -11.54 11.24 2.50
C TYR A 86 -12.80 11.76 1.79
N ASP A 87 -12.77 11.73 0.47
CA ASP A 87 -13.89 12.06 -0.42
C ASP A 87 -13.88 11.05 -1.57
N GLU A 88 -14.99 10.33 -1.73
CA GLU A 88 -15.09 9.24 -2.71
C GLU A 88 -15.05 9.76 -4.16
N ALA A 89 -15.68 10.90 -4.44
CA ALA A 89 -15.72 11.49 -5.76
C ALA A 89 -14.32 11.95 -6.19
N LYS A 90 -13.62 12.68 -5.31
CA LYS A 90 -12.22 13.10 -5.54
C LYS A 90 -11.29 11.90 -5.73
N ASN A 91 -11.50 10.81 -4.98
CA ASN A 91 -10.71 9.59 -5.14
C ASN A 91 -10.94 8.93 -6.51
N LYS A 92 -12.20 8.86 -6.99
CA LYS A 92 -12.52 8.34 -8.33
C LYS A 92 -11.90 9.19 -9.44
N GLU A 93 -12.06 10.52 -9.36
CA GLU A 93 -11.44 11.46 -10.29
C GLU A 93 -9.91 11.29 -10.32
N ARG A 94 -9.28 11.13 -9.15
CA ARG A 94 -7.84 10.92 -9.07
C ARG A 94 -7.39 9.63 -9.73
N LYS A 95 -8.10 8.51 -9.46
CA LYS A 95 -7.80 7.22 -10.11
C LYS A 95 -7.93 7.33 -11.64
N ALA A 96 -8.93 8.06 -12.14
CA ALA A 96 -9.11 8.30 -13.57
C ALA A 96 -7.96 9.14 -14.16
N LEU A 97 -7.54 10.20 -13.47
CA LEU A 97 -6.41 11.04 -13.87
C LEU A 97 -5.10 10.23 -13.95
N MET A 98 -4.81 9.42 -12.93
CA MET A 98 -3.63 8.56 -12.89
C MET A 98 -3.64 7.55 -14.05
N LYS A 99 -4.80 6.95 -14.36
CA LYS A 99 -4.95 6.04 -15.50
C LYS A 99 -4.68 6.75 -16.83
N LYS A 100 -5.20 7.96 -17.02
CA LYS A 100 -4.97 8.79 -18.22
C LYS A 100 -3.48 9.11 -18.41
N ARG A 101 -2.73 9.29 -17.32
CA ARG A 101 -1.29 9.59 -17.31
C ARG A 101 -0.38 8.37 -17.56
N GLY A 102 -0.95 7.17 -17.79
CA GLY A 102 -0.16 5.96 -18.06
C GLY A 102 0.53 5.36 -16.83
N VAL A 103 0.26 5.90 -15.63
CA VAL A 103 0.88 5.49 -14.36
C VAL A 103 0.58 4.02 -14.01
N THR A 104 -0.55 3.50 -14.47
CA THR A 104 -1.00 2.14 -14.13
C THR A 104 -0.11 1.04 -14.76
N GLN A 105 0.68 1.35 -15.79
CA GLN A 105 1.52 0.36 -16.50
C GLN A 105 2.91 0.13 -15.88
N MET A 106 3.38 0.98 -14.95
CA MET A 106 4.70 0.83 -14.29
C MET A 106 4.70 -0.18 -13.12
N LEU A 107 3.77 -1.15 -13.11
CA LEU A 107 3.43 -1.95 -11.92
C LEU A 107 3.62 -3.47 -12.08
N ASN A 108 4.25 -3.90 -13.18
CA ASN A 108 4.71 -5.29 -13.39
C ASN A 108 6.16 -5.46 -12.95
#